data_AF-A0A5S3SGL2-F1
#
_entry.id   AF-A0A5S3SGL2-F1
#
_cell.length_a   1.000
_cell.length_b   1.000
_cell.length_c   1.000
_cell.angle_alpha   90.00
_cell.angle_beta   90.00
_cell.angle_gamma   90.00
#
_symmetry.space_group_name_H-M   'P 1'
#
loop_
_entity.id
_entity.type
_entity.pdbx_description
1 polymer ?
#
loop_
_entity_poly.entity_id
_entity_poly.type
_entity_poly.pdbx_seq_one_letter_code
_entity_poly.pdbx_strand_id
1 'polypeptide(L)'
;MNLLNSDHFWQFACTLYAKLGQQTTLLALQNQQGKNVNLCLLLLYLDSLKLSINAQQLNELTQVVSEFDTHVLQPLRAARSYLKINQNTINDYATIREELLNAELKLEKQQQHMLIEAVNGFEFVADPEPNNIELYVKAT
;
A
#
# COMPACT_ATOMS: atom_id res chain seq x y z
N MET A 1 1.64 9.38 23.50
CA MET A 1 1.86 9.45 22.05
C MET A 1 0.53 9.74 21.37
N ASN A 2 0.49 10.66 20.41
CA ASN A 2 -0.71 10.80 19.55
C ASN A 2 -0.71 9.63 18.57
N LEU A 3 -1.75 8.81 18.63
CA LEU A 3 -1.94 7.68 17.71
C LEU A 3 -2.13 8.23 16.28
N LEU A 4 -1.46 7.62 15.32
CA LEU A 4 -1.70 7.87 13.89
C LEU A 4 -3.12 7.40 13.54
N ASN A 5 -3.78 8.18 12.69
CA ASN A 5 -5.18 7.95 12.32
C ASN A 5 -5.27 7.37 10.90
N SER A 6 -6.07 6.32 10.72
CA SER A 6 -6.19 5.62 9.43
C SER A 6 -6.87 6.46 8.35
N ASP A 7 -7.80 7.35 8.69
CA ASP A 7 -8.42 8.24 7.70
C ASP A 7 -7.46 9.34 7.25
N HIS A 8 -6.61 9.86 8.13
CA HIS A 8 -5.54 10.78 7.73
C HIS A 8 -4.53 10.10 6.79
N PHE A 9 -4.15 8.86 7.09
CA PHE A 9 -3.29 8.10 6.20
C PHE A 9 -3.97 7.83 4.84
N TRP A 10 -5.24 7.45 4.83
CA TRP A 10 -6.00 7.26 3.59
C TRP A 10 -6.05 8.54 2.74
N GLN A 11 -6.34 9.69 3.36
CA GLN A 11 -6.36 10.99 2.68
C GLN A 11 -4.98 11.35 2.11
N PHE A 12 -3.91 11.09 2.86
CA PHE A 12 -2.53 11.25 2.38
C PHE A 12 -2.28 10.36 1.16
N ALA A 13 -2.62 9.07 1.24
CA ALA A 13 -2.46 8.12 0.15
C ALA A 13 -3.18 8.56 -1.12
N CYS A 14 -4.46 8.97 -1.01
CA CYS A 14 -5.23 9.49 -2.15
C CYS A 14 -4.58 10.74 -2.76
N THR A 15 -4.11 11.67 -1.92
CA THR A 15 -3.47 12.91 -2.36
C THR A 15 -2.16 12.63 -3.08
N LEU A 16 -1.37 11.69 -2.58
CA LEU A 16 -0.11 11.29 -3.19
C LEU A 16 -0.34 10.57 -4.53
N TYR A 17 -1.33 9.69 -4.60
CA TYR A 17 -1.70 8.99 -5.83
C TYR A 17 -2.20 9.94 -6.92
N ALA A 18 -2.87 11.03 -6.56
CA ALA A 18 -3.34 12.05 -7.49
C ALA A 18 -2.20 12.91 -8.09
N LYS A 19 -0.98 12.86 -7.52
CA LYS A 19 0.16 13.62 -8.05
C LYS A 19 0.73 12.94 -9.29
N LEU A 20 0.94 13.74 -10.34
CA LEU A 20 1.54 13.29 -11.60
C LEU A 20 2.91 12.65 -11.36
N GLY A 21 3.13 11.46 -11.91
CA GLY A 21 4.38 10.71 -11.78
C GLY A 21 4.46 9.77 -10.58
N GLN A 22 3.78 10.06 -9.46
CA GLN A 22 3.85 9.20 -8.26
C GLN A 22 3.17 7.85 -8.47
N GLN A 23 2.04 7.83 -9.20
CA GLN A 23 1.41 6.59 -9.62
C GLN A 23 2.37 5.72 -10.44
N THR A 24 3.12 6.30 -11.38
CA THR A 24 4.08 5.57 -12.21
C THR A 24 5.19 4.95 -11.38
N THR A 25 5.75 5.71 -10.43
CA THR A 25 6.81 5.23 -9.54
C THR A 25 6.34 4.11 -8.63
N LEU A 26 5.19 4.27 -7.97
CA LEU A 26 4.63 3.24 -7.09
C LEU A 26 4.28 1.95 -7.86
N LEU A 27 3.73 2.10 -9.07
CA LEU A 27 3.49 0.96 -9.95
C LEU A 27 4.78 0.29 -10.43
N ALA A 28 5.85 1.05 -10.66
CA ALA A 28 7.14 0.47 -11.01
C ALA A 28 7.72 -0.34 -9.85
N LEU A 29 7.66 0.18 -8.61
CA LEU A 29 8.08 -0.55 -7.40
C LEU A 29 7.28 -1.85 -7.23
N GLN A 30 5.97 -1.81 -7.45
CA GLN A 30 5.13 -3.00 -7.41
C GLN A 30 5.50 -4.01 -8.49
N ASN A 31 5.54 -3.59 -9.76
CA ASN A 31 5.67 -4.50 -10.89
C ASN A 31 7.10 -5.04 -11.07
N GLN A 32 8.12 -4.25 -10.74
CA GLN A 32 9.52 -4.62 -10.99
C GLN A 32 10.19 -5.26 -9.76
N GLN A 33 9.78 -4.86 -8.56
CA GLN A 33 10.42 -5.30 -7.31
C GLN A 33 9.48 -6.06 -6.37
N GLY A 34 8.22 -6.27 -6.78
CA GLY A 34 7.22 -6.98 -5.96
C GLY A 34 6.84 -6.25 -4.67
N LYS A 35 7.14 -4.94 -4.56
CA LYS A 35 6.94 -4.18 -3.32
C LYS A 35 5.44 -3.89 -3.11
N ASN A 36 4.98 -3.95 -1.86
CA ASN A 36 3.60 -3.63 -1.53
C ASN A 36 3.38 -2.11 -1.57
N VAL A 37 2.41 -1.66 -2.38
CA VAL A 37 2.13 -0.23 -2.59
C VAL A 37 1.62 0.45 -1.31
N ASN A 38 0.76 -0.19 -0.52
CA ASN A 38 0.26 0.39 0.73
C ASN A 38 1.37 0.56 1.77
N LEU A 39 2.34 -0.35 1.81
CA LEU A 39 3.53 -0.19 2.63
C LEU A 39 4.39 0.97 2.14
N CYS A 40 4.66 1.07 0.83
CA CYS A 40 5.36 2.24 0.27
C CYS A 40 4.66 3.56 0.63
N LEU A 41 3.34 3.61 0.53
CA LEU A 41 2.54 4.79 0.90
C LEU A 41 2.69 5.13 2.40
N LEU A 42 2.70 4.12 3.27
CA LEU A 42 2.89 4.31 4.71
C LEU A 42 4.27 4.88 5.02
N LEU A 43 5.33 4.36 4.39
CA LEU A 43 6.69 4.85 4.62
C LEU A 43 6.82 6.33 4.23
N LEU A 44 6.24 6.72 3.10
CA LEU A 44 6.18 8.12 2.66
C LEU A 44 5.31 8.99 3.58
N TYR A 45 4.26 8.41 4.16
CA TYR A 45 3.44 9.10 5.16
C TYR A 45 4.24 9.38 6.44
N LEU A 46 4.96 8.38 6.96
CA LEU A 46 5.85 8.55 8.11
C LEU A 46 6.96 9.57 7.83
N ASP A 47 7.51 9.55 6.61
CA ASP A 47 8.50 10.54 6.20
C ASP A 47 7.94 11.97 6.28
N SER A 48 6.71 12.18 5.80
CA SER A 48 6.02 13.48 5.88
C SER A 48 5.77 13.97 7.31
N LEU A 49 5.75 13.04 8.27
CA LEU A 49 5.59 13.29 9.70
C LEU A 49 6.92 13.38 10.45
N LYS A 50 8.08 13.27 9.76
CA LYS A 50 9.41 13.29 10.38
C LYS A 50 9.63 12.14 11.38
N LEU A 51 9.05 10.98 11.07
CA LEU A 51 9.16 9.76 11.87
C LEU A 51 9.99 8.73 11.12
N SER A 52 11.09 8.28 11.70
CA SER A 52 11.88 7.18 11.14
C SER A 52 11.50 5.84 11.76
N ILE A 53 11.61 4.78 10.96
CA ILE A 53 11.51 3.40 11.41
C ILE A 53 12.83 2.66 11.23
N ASN A 54 13.03 1.60 11.99
CA ASN A 54 14.19 0.72 11.86
C ASN A 54 13.86 -0.55 11.06
N ALA A 55 14.88 -1.37 10.78
CA ALA A 55 14.74 -2.60 10.00
C ALA A 55 13.79 -3.65 10.64
N GLN A 56 13.74 -3.70 11.98
CA GLN A 56 12.83 -4.62 12.68
C GLN A 56 11.37 -4.20 12.47
N GLN A 57 11.06 -2.92 12.68
CA GLN A 57 9.73 -2.35 12.44
C GLN A 57 9.30 -2.51 10.99
N LEU A 58 10.21 -2.32 10.04
CA LEU A 58 9.94 -2.56 8.61
C LEU A 58 9.60 -4.04 8.33
N ASN A 59 10.31 -4.97 8.95
CA ASN A 59 10.01 -6.40 8.81
C ASN A 59 8.61 -6.73 9.37
N GLU A 60 8.27 -6.20 10.55
CA GLU A 60 6.93 -6.37 11.14
C GLU A 60 5.83 -5.87 10.20
N LEU A 61 5.99 -4.68 9.61
CA LEU A 61 5.03 -4.15 8.62
C LEU A 61 4.98 -4.98 7.34
N THR A 62 6.11 -5.55 6.92
CA THR A 62 6.17 -6.44 5.75
C THR A 62 5.38 -7.72 5.99
N GLN A 63 5.44 -8.29 7.21
CA GLN A 63 4.63 -9.45 7.56
C GLN A 63 3.13 -9.12 7.55
N VAL A 64 2.74 -7.96 8.12
CA VAL A 64 1.34 -7.49 8.15
C VAL A 64 0.75 -7.41 6.74
N VAL A 65 1.50 -6.89 5.76
CA VAL A 65 0.99 -6.82 4.38
C VAL A 65 1.06 -8.15 3.64
N SER A 66 2.08 -8.99 3.89
CA SER A 66 2.34 -10.21 3.13
C SER A 66 1.20 -11.23 3.23
N GLU A 67 0.68 -11.47 4.43
CA GLU A 67 -0.40 -12.43 4.65
C GLU A 67 -1.69 -11.97 3.93
N PHE A 68 -2.06 -10.71 4.11
CA PHE A 68 -3.25 -10.13 3.49
C PHE A 68 -3.12 -10.02 1.97
N ASP A 69 -1.93 -9.68 1.46
CA ASP A 69 -1.68 -9.68 0.02
C ASP A 69 -1.88 -11.07 -0.58
N THR A 70 -1.24 -12.08 0.02
CA THR A 70 -1.23 -13.45 -0.50
C THR A 70 -2.65 -14.03 -0.56
N HIS A 71 -3.45 -13.81 0.47
CA HIS A 71 -4.76 -14.44 0.59
C HIS A 71 -5.91 -13.61 0.03
N VAL A 72 -5.75 -12.28 -0.11
CA VAL A 72 -6.88 -11.38 -0.41
C VAL A 72 -6.61 -10.50 -1.63
N LEU A 73 -5.58 -9.66 -1.61
CA LEU A 73 -5.36 -8.69 -2.69
C LEU A 73 -4.79 -9.31 -3.97
N GLN A 74 -3.83 -10.24 -3.88
CA GLN A 74 -3.25 -10.90 -5.06
C GLN A 74 -4.28 -11.74 -5.82
N PRO A 75 -5.12 -12.58 -5.18
CA PRO A 75 -6.18 -13.30 -5.88
C PRO A 75 -7.16 -12.35 -6.61
N LEU A 76 -7.53 -11.23 -5.97
CA LEU A 76 -8.44 -10.25 -6.58
C LEU A 76 -7.79 -9.56 -7.80
N ARG A 77 -6.51 -9.16 -7.69
CA ARG A 77 -5.75 -8.57 -8.80
C ARG A 77 -5.54 -9.57 -9.94
N ALA A 78 -5.34 -10.85 -9.64
CA ALA A 78 -5.23 -11.92 -10.62
C ALA A 78 -6.57 -12.10 -11.36
N ALA A 79 -7.70 -12.14 -10.64
CA ALA A 79 -9.02 -12.21 -11.24
C ALA A 79 -9.30 -11.02 -12.17
N ARG A 80 -9.04 -9.78 -11.71
CA ARG A 80 -9.19 -8.56 -12.52
C ARG A 80 -8.32 -8.60 -13.78
N SER A 81 -7.07 -9.07 -13.66
CA SER A 81 -6.13 -9.18 -14.79
C SER A 81 -6.59 -10.21 -15.81
N TYR A 82 -7.04 -11.38 -15.36
CA TYR A 82 -7.60 -12.43 -16.21
C TYR A 82 -8.83 -11.93 -16.98
N LEU A 83 -9.77 -11.27 -16.31
CA LEU A 83 -10.97 -10.74 -16.93
C LEU A 83 -10.65 -9.65 -17.97
N LYS A 84 -9.65 -8.80 -17.70
CA LYS A 84 -9.20 -7.79 -18.65
C LYS A 84 -8.65 -8.40 -19.94
N ILE A 85 -7.87 -9.47 -19.84
CA ILE A 85 -7.33 -10.18 -21.02
C ILE A 85 -8.47 -10.80 -21.84
N ASN A 86 -9.49 -11.33 -21.16
CA ASN A 86 -10.61 -12.04 -21.78
C ASN A 86 -11.86 -11.15 -21.96
N GLN A 87 -11.72 -9.83 -21.92
CA GLN A 87 -12.86 -8.90 -21.83
C GLN A 87 -13.92 -9.09 -22.93
N ASN A 88 -13.52 -9.53 -24.13
CA ASN A 88 -14.41 -9.72 -25.28
C ASN A 88 -15.31 -10.97 -25.17
N THR A 89 -14.98 -11.91 -24.27
CA THR A 89 -15.75 -13.15 -24.05
C THR A 89 -16.55 -13.12 -22.76
N ILE A 90 -16.41 -12.06 -21.96
CA ILE A 90 -17.09 -11.90 -20.68
C ILE A 90 -18.32 -11.01 -20.89
N ASN A 91 -19.50 -11.59 -20.64
CA ASN A 91 -20.74 -10.82 -20.60
C ASN A 91 -20.66 -9.80 -19.45
N ASP A 92 -21.12 -8.58 -19.72
CA ASP A 92 -21.17 -7.48 -18.75
C ASP A 92 -19.81 -7.16 -18.08
N TYR A 93 -18.72 -7.30 -18.84
CA TYR A 93 -17.36 -7.04 -18.36
C TYR A 93 -17.19 -5.66 -17.71
N ALA A 94 -17.84 -4.62 -18.24
CA ALA A 94 -17.72 -3.26 -17.72
C ALA A 94 -18.16 -3.17 -16.25
N THR A 95 -19.34 -3.73 -15.94
CA THR A 95 -19.91 -3.76 -14.59
C THR A 95 -19.06 -4.61 -13.66
N ILE A 96 -18.70 -5.83 -14.08
CA ILE A 96 -17.85 -6.73 -13.28
C ILE A 96 -16.51 -6.08 -12.94
N ARG A 97 -15.88 -5.42 -13.93
CA ARG A 97 -14.62 -4.71 -13.74
C ARG A 97 -14.75 -3.60 -12.70
N GLU A 98 -15.83 -2.82 -12.75
CA GLU A 98 -16.09 -1.74 -11.80
C GLU A 98 -16.29 -2.27 -10.38
N GLU A 99 -17.09 -3.32 -10.20
CA GLU A 99 -17.32 -3.95 -8.90
C GLU A 99 -16.03 -4.50 -8.29
N LEU A 100 -15.20 -5.18 -9.10
CA LEU A 100 -13.90 -5.68 -8.65
C LEU A 100 -12.93 -4.56 -8.28
N LEU A 101 -12.93 -3.45 -9.04
CA LEU A 101 -12.11 -2.29 -8.71
C LEU A 101 -12.55 -1.65 -7.38
N ASN A 102 -13.85 -1.54 -7.16
CA ASN A 102 -14.41 -1.02 -5.91
C ASN A 102 -14.10 -1.94 -4.72
N ALA A 103 -14.14 -3.26 -4.93
CA ALA A 103 -13.71 -4.23 -3.91
C ALA A 103 -12.21 -4.10 -3.61
N GLU A 104 -11.37 -3.97 -4.64
CA GLU A 104 -9.92 -3.80 -4.49
C GLU A 104 -9.61 -2.55 -3.66
N LEU A 105 -10.24 -1.41 -3.97
CA LEU A 105 -10.03 -0.16 -3.23
C LEU A 105 -10.44 -0.29 -1.75
N LYS A 106 -11.54 -0.98 -1.44
CA LYS A 106 -11.97 -1.22 -0.05
C LYS A 106 -10.95 -2.08 0.71
N LEU A 107 -10.42 -3.10 0.06
CA LEU A 107 -9.42 -4.01 0.65
C LEU A 107 -8.06 -3.32 0.82
N GLU A 108 -7.66 -2.45 -0.11
CA GLU A 108 -6.48 -1.60 0.05
C GLU A 108 -6.63 -0.65 1.23
N LYS A 109 -7.80 -0.01 1.40
CA LYS A 109 -8.09 0.79 2.60
C LYS A 109 -8.00 -0.03 3.88
N GLN A 110 -8.48 -1.28 3.88
CA GLN A 110 -8.36 -2.19 5.02
C GLN A 110 -6.90 -2.52 5.35
N GLN A 111 -6.07 -2.82 4.35
CA GLN A 111 -4.64 -3.07 4.56
C GLN A 111 -3.93 -1.83 5.12
N GLN A 112 -4.30 -0.63 4.68
CA GLN A 112 -3.78 0.61 5.26
C GLN A 112 -4.20 0.80 6.73
N HIS A 113 -5.41 0.38 7.10
CA HIS A 113 -5.85 0.40 8.49
C HIS A 113 -5.01 -0.56 9.36
N MET A 114 -4.80 -1.80 8.91
CA MET A 114 -3.93 -2.77 9.60
C MET A 114 -2.50 -2.24 9.80
N LEU A 115 -1.96 -1.55 8.79
CA LEU A 115 -0.65 -0.91 8.89
C LEU A 115 -0.64 0.18 9.97
N ILE A 116 -1.70 0.98 10.06
CA ILE A 116 -1.84 2.02 11.09
C ILE A 116 -1.97 1.40 12.50
N GLU A 117 -2.71 0.31 12.63
CA GLU A 117 -2.78 -0.45 13.90
C GLU A 117 -1.39 -0.94 14.32
N ALA A 118 -0.61 -1.50 13.39
CA ALA A 118 0.74 -1.99 13.67
C ALA A 118 1.68 -0.86 14.10
N VAL A 119 1.78 0.22 13.31
CA VAL A 119 2.71 1.33 13.62
C VAL A 119 2.34 2.09 14.88
N ASN A 120 1.08 2.05 15.32
CA ASN A 120 0.67 2.65 16.59
C ASN A 120 1.22 1.91 17.81
N GLY A 121 1.74 0.70 17.65
CA GLY A 121 2.51 -0.03 18.66
C GLY A 121 4.01 0.29 18.64
N PHE A 122 4.49 1.10 17.69
CA PHE A 122 5.92 1.35 17.51
C PHE A 122 6.41 2.54 18.34
N GLU A 123 7.66 2.46 18.76
CA GLU A 123 8.42 3.61 19.21
C GLU A 123 9.14 4.25 18.02
N PHE A 124 8.72 5.46 17.65
CA PHE A 124 9.36 6.22 16.59
C PHE A 124 10.50 7.08 17.11
N VAL A 125 11.51 7.27 16.27
CA VAL A 125 12.52 8.31 16.45
C VAL A 125 12.16 9.51 15.59
N ALA A 126 12.20 10.70 16.17
CA ALA A 126 12.04 11.94 15.41
C ALA A 126 13.29 12.16 14.55
N ASP A 127 13.09 12.29 13.25
CA ASP A 127 14.15 12.52 12.27
C ASP A 127 13.73 13.69 11.37
N PRO A 128 14.53 14.75 11.22
CA PRO A 128 14.20 15.87 10.33
C PRO A 128 14.07 15.49 8.85
N GLU A 129 14.81 14.46 8.41
CA GLU A 129 14.90 14.02 7.00
C GLU A 129 14.92 12.48 6.90
N PRO A 130 13.85 11.79 7.34
CA PRO A 130 13.76 10.34 7.27
C PRO A 130 13.71 9.90 5.81
N ASN A 131 14.26 8.71 5.55
CA ASN A 131 14.17 8.05 4.26
C ASN A 131 13.73 6.59 4.44
N ASN A 132 12.51 6.42 4.94
CA ASN A 132 11.99 5.09 5.26
C ASN A 132 11.80 4.23 4.00
N ILE A 133 11.49 4.85 2.86
CA ILE A 133 11.31 4.11 1.60
C ILE A 133 12.62 3.49 1.11
N GLU A 134 13.77 4.12 1.34
CA GLU A 134 15.08 3.57 0.95
C GLU A 134 15.41 2.30 1.74
N LEU A 135 15.02 2.21 3.01
CA LEU A 135 15.15 0.98 3.80
C LEU A 135 14.39 -0.18 3.15
N TYR A 136 13.18 0.09 2.65
CA TYR A 136 12.35 -0.94 2.03
C TYR A 136 12.81 -1.34 0.63
N VAL A 137 13.29 -0.40 -0.17
CA VAL A 137 13.81 -0.68 -1.51
C VAL A 137 15.13 -1.46 -1.44
N LYS A 138 16.00 -1.18 -0.46
CA LYS A 138 17.28 -1.88 -0.28
C LYS A 138 17.16 -3.24 0.43
N ALA A 139 16.08 -3.47 1.17
CA ALA A 139 15.80 -4.77 1.76
C ALA A 139 15.66 -5.81 0.62
N THR A 140 16.64 -6.71 0.56
CA THR A 140 16.81 -7.77 -0.43
C THR A 140 16.06 -9.02 0.00
#